data_AF-A0A0A8B9A3-F1
#
_entry.id   AF-A0A0A8B9A3-F1
#
_cell.length_a   1.000
_cell.length_b   1.000
_cell.length_c   1.000
_cell.angle_alpha   90.00
_cell.angle_beta   90.00
_cell.angle_gamma   90.00
#
_symmetry.space_group_name_H-M   'P 1'
#
loop_
_entity.id
_entity.type
_entity.pdbx_description
1 polymer ?
#
loop_
_entity_poly.entity_id
_entity_poly.type
_entity_poly.pdbx_seq_one_letter_code
_entity_poly.pdbx_strand_id
1 'polypeptide(L)' 'MERPAPPAPVFVTLGELSRQMGVELNGLYALARRAEDPLPAYYIEGKRRGAVVLVSDLSGWFERNRVPYAEARRKP' A
#
# COMPACT_ATOMS: atom_id res chain seq x y z
N MET A 1 -9.32 -29.98 17.32
CA MET A 1 -8.18 -29.26 16.71
C MET A 1 -8.37 -27.79 17.00
N GLU A 2 -7.50 -27.19 17.79
CA GLU A 2 -7.50 -25.73 18.00
C GLU A 2 -7.07 -25.05 16.70
N ARG A 3 -7.87 -24.08 16.25
CA ARG A 3 -7.54 -23.25 15.10
C ARG A 3 -6.52 -22.20 15.58
N PRO A 4 -5.35 -22.06 14.92
CA PRO A 4 -4.37 -21.07 15.33
C PRO A 4 -4.97 -19.66 15.26
N ALA A 5 -4.64 -18.83 16.24
CA ALA A 5 -5.06 -17.43 16.27
C ALA A 5 -4.60 -16.72 14.98
N PRO A 6 -5.42 -15.81 14.42
CA PRO A 6 -5.01 -15.05 13.25
C PRO A 6 -3.74 -14.25 13.56
N PRO A 7 -2.83 -14.10 12.58
CA PRO A 7 -1.64 -13.29 12.77
C PRO A 7 -2.02 -11.85 13.14
N ALA A 8 -1.23 -11.23 14.01
CA ALA A 8 -1.42 -9.83 14.37
C ALA A 8 -1.33 -8.95 13.10
N PRO A 9 -2.13 -7.87 13.01
CA PRO A 9 -2.08 -6.97 11.88
C PRO A 9 -0.70 -6.32 11.77
N VAL A 10 -0.09 -6.42 10.59
CA VAL A 10 1.21 -5.82 10.29
C VAL A 10 0.97 -4.52 9.54
N PHE A 11 1.57 -3.44 10.02
CA PHE A 11 1.50 -2.12 9.39
C PHE A 11 2.88 -1.72 8.86
N VAL A 12 2.89 -0.98 7.76
CA VAL A 12 4.11 -0.36 7.23
C VAL A 12 3.85 1.12 6.95
N THR A 13 4.84 1.96 7.24
CA THR A 13 4.75 3.39 6.91
C THR A 13 4.92 3.59 5.41
N LEU A 14 4.31 4.63 4.82
CA LEU A 14 4.55 4.94 3.40
C LEU A 14 6.03 5.21 3.09
N GLY A 15 6.80 5.75 4.05
CA GLY A 15 8.24 5.97 3.88
C GLY A 15 9.05 4.67 3.85
N GLU A 16 8.65 3.65 4.60
CA GLU A 16 9.22 2.31 4.49
C GLU A 16 8.77 1.63 3.18
N LEU A 17 7.48 1.72 2.84
CA LEU A 17 6.95 1.15 1.60
C LEU A 17 7.64 1.72 0.35
N SER A 18 7.88 3.03 0.32
CA SER A 18 8.62 3.72 -0.75
C SER A 18 10.01 3.13 -0.94
N ARG A 19 10.74 2.89 0.16
CA ARG A 19 12.07 2.27 0.13
C ARG A 19 12.02 0.81 -0.33
N GLN A 20 11.05 0.03 0.16
CA GLN A 20 10.90 -1.38 -0.20
C GLN A 20 10.54 -1.59 -1.67
N MET A 21 9.66 -0.74 -2.21
CA MET A 21 9.21 -0.85 -3.60
C MET A 21 10.11 -0.13 -4.60
N GLY A 22 11.07 0.69 -4.12
CA GLY A 22 11.91 1.52 -4.98
C GLY A 22 11.11 2.59 -5.74
N VAL A 23 10.07 3.15 -5.11
CA VAL A 23 9.20 4.18 -5.71
C VAL A 23 9.26 5.47 -4.91
N GLU A 24 9.04 6.60 -5.58
CA GLU A 24 8.98 7.91 -4.94
C GLU A 24 7.84 8.00 -3.94
N LEU A 25 8.14 8.50 -2.73
CA LEU A 25 7.15 8.67 -1.65
C LEU A 25 5.97 9.55 -2.09
N ASN A 26 6.23 10.59 -2.88
CA ASN A 26 5.18 11.45 -3.43
C ASN A 26 4.25 10.70 -4.40
N GLY A 27 4.76 9.67 -5.10
CA GLY A 27 3.95 8.79 -5.94
C GLY A 27 2.95 7.97 -5.11
N LEU A 28 3.37 7.47 -3.94
CA LEU A 28 2.47 6.77 -3.02
C LEU A 28 1.38 7.70 -2.47
N TYR A 29 1.70 8.95 -2.13
CA TYR A 29 0.68 9.93 -1.73
C TYR A 29 -0.28 10.28 -2.86
N ALA A 30 0.19 10.33 -4.11
CA ALA A 30 -0.68 10.53 -5.26
C ALA A 30 -1.64 9.33 -5.44
N LEU A 31 -1.15 8.10 -5.27
CA LEU A 31 -1.98 6.90 -5.30
C LEU A 31 -3.04 6.89 -4.18
N ALA A 32 -2.68 7.34 -2.98
CA ALA A 32 -3.59 7.42 -1.84
C ALA A 32 -4.68 8.50 -2.00
N ARG A 33 -4.47 9.49 -2.89
CA ARG A 33 -5.42 10.59 -3.15
C ARG A 33 -6.26 10.39 -4.41
N ARG A 34 -6.13 9.25 -5.10
CA ARG A 34 -6.92 8.95 -6.30
C ARG A 34 -8.41 8.87 -5.94
N ALA A 35 -9.25 9.30 -6.88
CA ALA A 35 -10.70 9.22 -6.72
C ALA A 35 -11.22 7.77 -6.83
N GLU A 36 -10.58 6.96 -7.69
CA GLU A 36 -10.94 5.57 -7.94
C GLU A 36 -9.83 4.65 -7.44
N ASP A 37 -10.22 3.64 -6.64
CA ASP A 37 -9.37 2.63 -5.99
C ASP A 37 -8.05 3.18 -5.40
N PRO A 38 -8.12 4.13 -4.43
CA PRO A 38 -6.93 4.71 -3.82
C PRO A 38 -6.12 3.69 -3.03
N LEU A 39 -4.80 3.94 -2.93
CA LEU A 39 -3.94 3.21 -1.99
C LEU A 39 -4.50 3.35 -0.56
N PRO A 40 -4.71 2.26 0.20
CA PRO A 40 -5.37 2.27 1.51
C PRO A 40 -4.43 2.78 2.62
N ALA A 41 -4.03 4.05 2.51
CA ALA A 41 -3.17 4.73 3.46
C ALA A 41 -3.99 5.50 4.49
N TYR A 42 -3.68 5.29 5.76
CA TYR A 42 -4.39 5.87 6.90
C TYR A 42 -3.48 6.78 7.72
N TYR A 43 -4.07 7.83 8.28
CA TYR A 43 -3.44 8.62 9.35
C TYR A 43 -3.86 8.06 10.70
N ILE A 44 -2.91 8.02 11.64
CA ILE A 44 -3.22 7.72 13.05
C ILE A 44 -3.69 9.04 13.68
N GLU A 45 -4.85 9.01 14.33
CA GLU A 45 -5.40 10.18 15.02
C GLU A 45 -4.37 10.78 16.00
N GLY A 46 -4.25 12.11 16.00
CA GLY A 46 -3.25 12.84 16.80
C GLY A 46 -1.81 12.77 16.27
N LYS A 47 -1.50 11.93 15.27
CA LYS A 47 -0.19 11.90 14.60
C LYS A 47 -0.26 12.66 13.27
N ARG A 48 0.42 13.80 13.21
CA ARG A 48 0.46 14.67 12.02
C ARG A 48 1.42 14.18 10.92
N ARG A 49 2.32 13.23 11.21
CA ARG A 49 3.37 12.78 10.28
C ARG A 49 3.37 11.26 10.16
N GLY A 50 3.45 10.81 8.91
CA GLY A 50 3.53 9.40 8.55
C GLY A 50 2.15 8.79 8.36
N ALA A 51 1.78 8.53 7.11
CA ALA A 51 0.68 7.62 6.80
C ALA A 51 1.17 6.17 6.88
N VAL A 52 0.28 5.28 7.30
CA VAL A 52 0.52 3.84 7.40
C VAL A 52 -0.43 3.08 6.48
N VAL A 53 -0.02 1.92 6.01
CA VAL A 53 -0.89 0.97 5.32
C VAL A 53 -0.92 -0.33 6.12
N LEU A 54 -2.10 -0.93 6.21
CA LEU A 54 -2.25 -2.28 6.70
C LEU A 54 -1.82 -3.24 5.57
N VAL A 55 -0.93 -4.20 5.87
CA VAL A 55 -0.35 -5.08 4.83
C VAL A 55 -1.41 -5.91 4.11
N SER A 56 -2.48 -6.32 4.78
CA SER A 56 -3.60 -7.04 4.14
C SER A 56 -4.32 -6.19 3.10
N ASP A 57 -4.60 -4.93 3.43
CA ASP A 57 -5.29 -4.00 2.54
C ASP A 57 -4.40 -3.66 1.34
N LEU A 58 -3.10 -3.42 1.59
CA LEU A 58 -2.11 -3.20 0.54
C LEU A 58 -2.06 -4.38 -0.42
N SER A 59 -2.08 -5.62 0.10
CA SER A 59 -2.06 -6.84 -0.71
C SER A 59 -3.31 -6.91 -1.60
N GLY A 60 -4.50 -6.70 -1.03
CA GLY A 60 -5.74 -6.69 -1.80
C GLY A 60 -5.79 -5.58 -2.85
N TRP A 61 -5.29 -4.39 -2.52
CA TRP A 61 -5.17 -3.28 -3.47
C TRP A 61 -4.18 -3.59 -4.60
N PHE A 62 -3.03 -4.18 -4.27
CA PHE A 62 -2.01 -4.55 -5.26
C PHE A 62 -2.53 -5.57 -6.28
N GLU A 63 -3.26 -6.59 -5.83
CA GLU A 63 -3.87 -7.58 -6.73
C GLU A 63 -4.79 -6.95 -7.77
N ARG A 64 -5.53 -5.90 -7.40
CA ARG A 64 -6.44 -5.16 -8.30
C ARG A 64 -5.72 -4.18 -9.22
N ASN A 65 -4.60 -3.60 -8.77
CA ASN A 65 -3.94 -2.47 -9.44
C ASN A 65 -2.62 -2.83 -10.13
N ARG A 66 -2.09 -4.04 -9.91
CA ARG A 66 -0.85 -4.47 -10.55
C ARG A 66 -1.04 -4.58 -12.06
N VAL A 67 -0.01 -4.20 -12.79
CA VAL A 67 0.09 -4.44 -14.24
C VAL A 67 1.20 -5.45 -14.46
N PRO A 68 0.99 -6.51 -15.24
CA PRO A 68 2.05 -7.45 -15.59
C PRO A 68 3.26 -6.73 -16.19
N TYR A 69 4.46 -7.14 -15.77
CA TYR A 69 5.70 -6.50 -16.23
C TYR A 69 5.84 -6.48 -17.76
N ALA A 70 5.38 -7.54 -18.42
CA ALA A 70 5.38 -7.65 -19.88
C ALA A 70 4.46 -6.63 -20.58
N GLU A 71 3.41 -6.16 -19.91
CA GLU A 71 2.45 -5.19 -20.44
C GLU A 71 2.87 -3.75 -20.14
N ALA A 72 3.58 -3.52 -19.04
CA ALA A 72 4.05 -2.20 -18.63
C ALA A 72 4.99 -1.55 -19.67
N ARG A 73 5.75 -2.35 -20.43
CA ARG A 73 6.67 -1.89 -21.49
C ARG A 73 6.01 -1.61 -22.84
N ARG A 74 4.70 -1.87 -22.98
CA ARG A 74 3.95 -1.69 -24.24
C ARG A 74 3.14 -0.39 -24.29
N LYS A 75 3.19 0.46 -23.26
CA LYS A 75 2.63 1.81 -23.36
C LYS A 75 3.60 2.68 -24.19
N PRO A 76 3.12 3.32 -25.26
CA PRO A 76 3.92 4.17 -26.14
C PRO A 76 4.49 5.39 -25.41
#